data_AF-A0A5Q0JWV3-F1
#
_entry.id   AF-A0A5Q0JWV3-F1
#
_cell.length_a   1.000
_cell.length_b   1.000
_cell.length_c   1.000
_cell.angle_alpha   90.00
_cell.angle_beta   90.00
_cell.angle_gamma   90.00
#
_symmetry.space_group_name_H-M   'P 1'
#
loop_
_entity.id
_entity.type
_entity.pdbx_description
1 polymer ?
#
loop_
_entity_poly.entity_id
_entity_poly.type
_entity_poly.pdbx_seq_one_letter_code
_entity_poly.pdbx_strand_id
1 'polypeptide(L)'
;MKPLLLLIICFFSFDLLWSQNKDRVEIQGFIFAEDNDVENISIYNSSSNKGTITDQNGEFSLQVLLNDVIEISALQFTPVTVTITEDIIASKQIKVYLSEHFHELKAVLLSSGLTGNLIADIHDAEALPELNFDMGNLDALNFFDDNAFNNQIVKHELNKVMNKGGLYNGVNLGAVFDLISNNLFKFKNKNHDKNKRVKHEKPIEILDVYSHATLSDICNIPVSKVELFIAFIEAKGVKDDLYKPENEVYLIDFLVNQSKTFLKLNNIKD
;
A
#
# COMPACT_ATOMS: atom_id res chain seq x y z
N MET A 1 58.81 -34.29 -63.64
CA MET A 1 57.89 -33.25 -64.18
C MET A 1 56.57 -33.17 -63.42
N LYS A 2 55.94 -34.29 -63.02
CA LYS A 2 54.70 -34.30 -62.21
C LYS A 2 54.77 -33.58 -60.85
N PRO A 3 55.85 -33.67 -60.04
CA PRO A 3 55.89 -32.97 -58.75
C PRO A 3 56.10 -31.45 -58.89
N LEU A 4 56.75 -31.00 -59.97
CA LEU A 4 56.98 -29.58 -60.25
C LEU A 4 55.68 -28.88 -60.65
N LEU A 5 54.84 -29.56 -61.45
CA LEU A 5 53.53 -29.05 -61.86
C LEU A 5 52.58 -28.88 -60.66
N LEU A 6 52.64 -29.80 -59.69
CA LEU A 6 51.84 -29.75 -58.47
C LEU A 6 52.23 -28.56 -57.58
N LEU A 7 53.52 -28.23 -57.52
CA LEU A 7 54.03 -27.08 -56.76
C LEU A 7 53.62 -25.73 -57.39
N ILE A 8 53.58 -25.64 -58.73
CA ILE A 8 53.12 -24.45 -59.45
C ILE A 8 51.62 -24.22 -59.21
N ILE A 9 50.80 -25.28 -59.25
CA ILE A 9 49.36 -25.19 -58.97
C ILE A 9 49.11 -24.72 -57.52
N CYS A 10 49.92 -25.20 -56.57
CA CYS A 10 49.83 -24.79 -55.17
C CYS A 10 50.15 -23.30 -54.98
N PHE A 11 51.17 -22.77 -55.68
CA PHE A 11 51.51 -21.35 -55.64
C PHE A 11 50.38 -20.45 -56.21
N PHE A 12 49.77 -20.85 -57.33
CA PHE A 12 48.64 -20.09 -57.92
C PHE A 12 47.37 -20.12 -57.07
N SER A 13 47.18 -21.12 -56.21
CA SER A 13 46.02 -21.15 -55.30
C SER A 13 46.08 -20.12 -54.15
N PHE A 14 47.26 -19.57 -53.83
CA PHE A 14 47.39 -18.54 -52.79
C PHE A 14 46.88 -17.16 -53.24
N ASP A 15 46.97 -16.83 -54.53
CA ASP A 15 46.56 -15.52 -55.04
C ASP A 15 45.03 -15.34 -55.09
N LEU A 16 44.27 -16.44 -55.13
CA LEU A 16 42.80 -16.40 -55.12
C LEU A 16 42.20 -16.08 -53.74
N LEU A 17 43.01 -16.08 -52.67
CA LEU A 17 42.53 -15.84 -51.31
C LEU A 17 42.35 -14.35 -50.96
N TRP A 18 42.91 -13.43 -51.77
CA TRP A 18 42.98 -12.00 -51.44
C TRP A 18 41.81 -11.16 -52.01
N SER A 19 40.85 -11.78 -52.71
CA SER A 19 39.79 -11.05 -53.45
C SER A 19 38.48 -10.83 -52.68
N GLN A 20 38.38 -11.18 -51.40
CA GLN A 20 37.09 -11.18 -50.68
C GLN A 20 36.78 -9.92 -49.86
N ASN A 21 37.65 -8.91 -49.84
CA ASN A 21 37.33 -7.66 -49.17
C ASN A 21 36.50 -6.75 -50.09
N LYS A 22 35.17 -6.83 -49.96
CA LYS A 22 34.27 -5.79 -50.46
C LYS A 22 34.41 -4.59 -49.53
N ASP A 23 35.00 -3.51 -50.03
CA ASP A 23 35.15 -2.28 -49.26
C ASP A 23 33.76 -1.70 -48.94
N ARG A 24 33.40 -1.74 -47.66
CA ARG A 24 32.16 -1.13 -47.15
C ARG A 24 32.44 0.32 -46.78
N VAL A 25 31.51 1.20 -47.12
CA VAL A 25 31.60 2.63 -46.83
C VAL A 25 30.79 2.93 -45.58
N GLU A 26 31.37 3.71 -44.66
CA GLU A 26 30.65 4.23 -43.49
C GLU A 26 29.81 5.44 -43.89
N ILE A 27 28.52 5.40 -43.53
CA ILE A 27 27.55 6.47 -43.78
C ILE A 27 27.00 7.01 -42.47
N GLN A 28 26.70 8.32 -42.44
CA GLN A 28 26.02 8.98 -41.33
C GLN A 28 24.53 9.10 -41.64
N GLY A 29 23.67 8.63 -40.74
CA GLY A 29 22.23 8.70 -40.88
C GLY A 29 21.58 9.60 -39.84
N PHE A 30 20.45 10.20 -40.23
CA PHE A 30 19.63 11.05 -39.37
C PHE A 30 18.17 10.59 -39.44
N ILE A 31 17.57 10.34 -38.29
CA ILE A 31 16.15 9.98 -38.16
C ILE A 31 15.37 11.18 -37.64
N PHE A 32 14.24 11.45 -38.28
CA PHE A 32 13.30 12.50 -37.88
C PHE A 32 11.92 11.91 -37.62
N ALA A 33 11.26 12.39 -36.58
CA ALA A 33 9.86 12.10 -36.24
C ALA A 33 9.17 13.41 -35.81
N GLU A 34 7.84 13.47 -35.88
CA GLU A 34 7.07 14.68 -35.52
C GLU A 34 6.94 14.85 -34.01
N ASP A 35 6.32 13.89 -33.30
CA ASP A 35 5.90 14.05 -31.91
C ASP A 35 6.56 13.06 -30.93
N ASN A 36 7.47 12.21 -31.40
CA ASN A 36 8.13 11.19 -30.59
C ASN A 36 9.66 11.28 -30.61
N ASP A 37 10.27 10.81 -29.51
CA ASP A 37 11.71 10.71 -29.38
C ASP A 37 12.32 9.76 -30.41
N VAL A 38 13.49 10.14 -30.94
CA VAL A 38 14.22 9.40 -31.98
C VAL A 38 15.46 8.67 -31.45
N GLU A 39 15.58 8.55 -30.13
CA GLU A 39 16.66 7.81 -29.45
C GLU A 39 16.39 6.30 -29.47
N ASN A 40 17.47 5.49 -29.51
CA ASN A 40 17.42 4.02 -29.39
C ASN A 40 16.57 3.31 -30.44
N ILE A 41 16.44 3.88 -31.65
CA ILE A 41 15.81 3.22 -32.79
C ILE A 41 16.76 2.15 -33.32
N SER A 42 16.23 0.98 -33.70
CA SER A 42 17.04 -0.10 -34.26
C SER A 42 17.25 0.11 -35.75
N ILE A 43 18.52 0.13 -36.17
CA ILE A 43 18.92 0.19 -37.57
C ILE A 43 19.65 -1.10 -37.89
N TYR A 44 19.11 -1.88 -38.82
CA TYR A 44 19.62 -3.20 -39.16
C TYR A 44 19.89 -3.32 -40.66
N ASN A 45 21.12 -3.62 -41.05
CA ASN A 45 21.45 -3.99 -42.41
C ASN A 45 21.23 -5.49 -42.60
N SER A 46 20.16 -5.86 -43.31
CA SER A 46 19.79 -7.24 -43.58
C SER A 46 20.75 -7.96 -44.52
N SER A 47 21.51 -7.22 -45.34
CA SER A 47 22.50 -7.78 -46.26
C SER A 47 23.84 -8.10 -45.58
N SER A 48 24.22 -7.34 -44.55
CA SER A 48 25.46 -7.54 -43.81
C SER A 48 25.30 -8.15 -42.41
N ASN A 49 24.06 -8.34 -41.95
CA ASN A 49 23.70 -8.74 -40.58
C ASN A 49 24.40 -7.90 -39.51
N LYS A 50 24.56 -6.60 -39.76
CA LYS A 50 25.10 -5.64 -38.80
C LYS A 50 24.03 -4.63 -38.47
N GLY A 51 23.95 -4.24 -37.21
CA GLY A 51 23.03 -3.21 -36.76
C GLY A 51 23.70 -2.19 -35.86
N THR A 52 23.03 -1.08 -35.68
CA THR A 52 23.38 0.01 -34.78
C THR A 52 22.09 0.60 -34.19
N ILE A 53 22.23 1.52 -33.26
CA ILE A 53 21.12 2.28 -32.68
C ILE A 53 21.34 3.77 -32.86
N THR A 54 20.26 4.55 -32.86
CA THR A 54 20.36 6.01 -32.84
C THR A 54 20.74 6.56 -31.46
N ASP A 55 21.42 7.70 -31.48
CA ASP A 55 21.66 8.51 -30.28
C ASP A 55 20.47 9.44 -29.94
N GLN A 56 20.66 10.30 -28.93
CA GLN A 56 19.67 11.28 -28.44
C GLN A 56 19.21 12.28 -29.52
N ASN A 57 20.02 12.52 -30.54
CA ASN A 57 19.71 13.44 -31.63
C ASN A 57 19.16 12.71 -32.87
N GLY A 58 18.97 11.39 -32.79
CA GLY A 58 18.53 10.57 -33.93
C GLY A 58 19.65 10.27 -34.93
N GLU A 59 20.91 10.46 -34.57
CA GLU A 59 22.06 10.17 -35.43
C GLU A 59 22.53 8.73 -35.29
N PHE A 60 22.99 8.14 -36.40
CA PHE A 60 23.62 6.82 -36.39
C PHE A 60 24.74 6.71 -37.44
N SER A 61 25.69 5.81 -37.22
CA SER A 61 26.70 5.42 -38.21
C SER A 61 26.61 3.93 -38.52
N LEU A 62 26.68 3.58 -39.81
CA LEU A 62 26.61 2.20 -40.29
C LEU A 62 27.48 1.97 -41.52
N GLN A 63 28.14 0.81 -41.59
CA GLN A 63 28.91 0.38 -42.77
C GLN A 63 28.01 -0.31 -43.78
N VAL A 64 27.97 0.20 -45.01
CA VAL A 64 27.06 -0.26 -46.07
C VAL A 64 27.79 -0.51 -47.39
N LEU A 65 27.15 -1.28 -48.26
CA LEU A 65 27.56 -1.51 -49.64
C LEU A 65 26.42 -1.14 -50.60
N LEU A 66 26.74 -0.91 -51.88
CA LEU A 66 25.75 -0.69 -52.92
C LEU A 66 24.73 -1.85 -52.96
N ASN A 67 23.44 -1.49 -53.02
CA ASN A 67 22.29 -2.41 -52.99
C ASN A 67 22.07 -3.15 -51.66
N ASP A 68 22.76 -2.77 -50.58
CA ASP A 68 22.40 -3.27 -49.25
C ASP A 68 21.00 -2.74 -48.86
N VAL A 69 20.31 -3.53 -48.04
CA VAL A 69 18.97 -3.20 -47.54
C VAL A 69 19.03 -2.92 -46.04
N ILE A 70 18.69 -1.69 -45.67
CA ILE A 70 18.60 -1.23 -44.28
C ILE A 70 17.15 -1.25 -43.85
N GLU A 71 16.90 -1.91 -42.72
CA GLU A 71 15.62 -1.95 -42.03
C GLU A 71 15.71 -1.09 -40.77
N ILE A 72 14.76 -0.18 -40.61
CA ILE A 72 14.69 0.74 -39.48
C ILE A 72 13.39 0.40 -38.75
N SER A 73 13.50 0.01 -37.49
CA SER A 73 12.36 -0.43 -36.69
C SER A 73 12.47 0.00 -35.23
N ALA A 74 11.32 0.29 -34.65
CA ALA A 74 11.14 0.63 -33.23
C ALA A 74 9.68 0.36 -32.85
N LEU A 75 9.42 0.14 -31.56
CA LEU A 75 8.09 -0.28 -31.09
C LEU A 75 6.99 0.77 -31.41
N GLN A 76 7.35 2.04 -31.34
CA GLN A 76 6.42 3.18 -31.52
C GLN A 76 6.26 3.63 -32.98
N PHE A 77 7.04 3.08 -33.92
CA PHE A 77 7.08 3.53 -35.31
C PHE A 77 6.74 2.41 -36.28
N THR A 78 6.19 2.78 -37.44
CA THR A 78 6.00 1.82 -38.52
C THR A 78 7.37 1.51 -39.15
N PRO A 79 7.74 0.22 -39.33
CA PRO A 79 9.05 -0.14 -39.86
C PRO A 79 9.22 0.35 -41.29
N VAL A 80 10.41 0.87 -41.60
CA VAL A 80 10.78 1.40 -42.91
C VAL A 80 11.99 0.65 -43.44
N THR A 81 11.97 0.33 -44.73
CA THR A 81 13.08 -0.32 -45.42
C THR A 81 13.64 0.61 -46.48
N VAL A 82 14.97 0.80 -46.48
CA VAL A 82 15.69 1.63 -47.44
C VAL A 82 16.76 0.82 -48.14
N THR A 83 16.79 0.89 -49.47
CA THR A 83 17.86 0.30 -50.28
C THR A 83 18.95 1.33 -50.56
N ILE A 84 20.21 0.94 -50.38
CA ILE A 84 21.36 1.82 -50.60
C ILE A 84 21.60 2.02 -52.10
N THR A 85 21.52 3.28 -52.54
CA THR A 85 21.81 3.73 -53.90
C THR A 85 23.21 4.34 -54.02
N GLU A 86 23.69 4.53 -55.25
CA GLU A 86 24.98 5.19 -55.52
C GLU A 86 25.04 6.61 -54.95
N ASP A 87 23.94 7.35 -54.98
CA ASP A 87 23.85 8.72 -54.45
C ASP A 87 24.06 8.76 -52.93
N ILE A 88 23.55 7.77 -52.20
CA ILE A 88 23.73 7.67 -50.74
C ILE A 88 25.19 7.35 -50.41
N ILE A 89 25.85 6.51 -51.21
CA ILE A 89 27.28 6.21 -51.04
C ILE A 89 28.13 7.44 -51.36
N ALA A 90 27.78 8.18 -52.41
CA ALA A 90 28.51 9.38 -52.82
C ALA A 90 28.37 10.52 -51.79
N SER A 91 27.16 10.74 -51.28
CA SER A 91 26.87 11.74 -50.25
C SER A 91 27.31 11.33 -48.85
N LYS A 92 27.45 10.02 -48.60
CA LYS A 92 27.71 9.39 -47.29
C LYS A 92 26.68 9.77 -46.22
N GLN A 93 25.51 10.21 -46.63
CA GLN A 93 24.46 10.70 -45.74
C GLN A 93 23.11 10.12 -46.10
N ILE A 94 22.31 9.79 -45.10
CA ILE A 94 20.93 9.34 -45.26
C ILE A 94 20.02 10.07 -44.27
N LYS A 95 18.83 10.47 -44.73
CA LYS A 95 17.80 11.09 -43.88
C LYS A 95 16.52 10.28 -44.02
N VAL A 96 15.93 9.88 -42.90
CA VAL A 96 14.73 9.07 -42.87
C VAL A 96 13.70 9.71 -41.94
N TYR A 97 12.47 9.82 -42.43
CA TYR A 97 11.33 10.27 -41.66
C TYR A 97 10.51 9.06 -41.25
N LEU A 98 10.28 8.88 -39.95
CA LEU A 98 9.45 7.80 -39.43
C LEU A 98 8.06 8.33 -39.06
N SER A 99 7.04 7.55 -39.39
CA SER A 99 5.66 7.78 -38.99
C SER A 99 5.30 6.87 -37.82
N GLU A 100 4.61 7.42 -36.83
CA GLU A 100 4.16 6.68 -35.66
C GLU A 100 3.24 5.52 -36.02
N HIS A 101 3.39 4.42 -35.30
CA HIS A 101 2.50 3.27 -35.43
C HIS A 101 1.32 3.44 -34.46
N PHE A 102 0.19 3.93 -34.97
CA PHE A 102 -1.05 3.93 -34.20
C PHE A 102 -1.78 2.61 -34.37
N HIS A 103 -2.05 1.92 -33.26
CA HIS A 103 -3.00 0.80 -33.27
C HIS A 103 -4.43 1.36 -33.17
N GLU A 104 -5.11 1.41 -34.30
CA GLU A 104 -6.56 1.65 -34.29
C GLU A 104 -7.25 0.46 -33.61
N LEU A 105 -7.84 0.72 -32.44
CA LEU A 105 -8.61 -0.30 -31.73
C LEU A 105 -9.88 -0.58 -32.54
N LYS A 106 -10.06 -1.85 -32.93
CA LYS A 106 -11.30 -2.28 -33.58
C LYS A 106 -12.46 -2.06 -32.59
N ALA A 107 -13.37 -1.16 -32.93
CA ALA A 107 -14.58 -0.95 -32.14
C ALA A 107 -15.35 -2.26 -32.02
N VAL A 108 -15.51 -2.77 -30.79
CA VAL A 108 -16.37 -3.91 -30.50
C VAL A 108 -17.76 -3.35 -30.21
N LEU A 109 -18.68 -3.54 -31.14
CA LEU A 109 -20.10 -3.31 -30.88
C LEU A 109 -20.58 -4.41 -29.93
N LEU A 110 -20.71 -4.07 -28.65
CA LEU A 110 -21.44 -4.90 -27.70
C LEU A 110 -22.92 -4.80 -28.05
N SER A 111 -23.41 -5.69 -28.91
CA SER A 111 -24.84 -5.89 -29.10
C SER A 111 -25.37 -6.57 -27.83
N SER A 112 -25.86 -5.78 -26.88
CA SER A 112 -26.48 -6.23 -25.63
C SER A 112 -27.83 -6.93 -25.83
N GLY A 113 -28.15 -7.37 -27.05
CA GLY A 113 -29.46 -7.90 -27.42
C GLY A 113 -30.57 -6.84 -27.50
N LEU A 114 -30.25 -5.56 -27.25
CA LEU A 114 -31.23 -4.47 -27.29
C LEU A 114 -31.48 -4.02 -28.72
N THR A 115 -32.76 -3.93 -29.10
CA THR A 115 -33.19 -3.48 -30.42
C THR A 115 -33.17 -1.95 -30.56
N GLY A 116 -33.06 -1.24 -29.44
CA GLY A 116 -33.11 0.23 -29.38
C GLY A 116 -34.53 0.79 -29.33
N ASN A 117 -35.54 -0.08 -29.30
CA ASN A 117 -36.93 0.27 -29.03
C ASN A 117 -37.29 -0.15 -27.61
N LEU A 118 -37.37 0.82 -26.71
CA LEU A 118 -37.70 0.62 -25.29
C LEU A 118 -38.93 -0.26 -25.06
N ILE A 119 -39.98 -0.12 -25.88
CA ILE A 119 -41.22 -0.90 -25.71
C ILE A 119 -41.00 -2.38 -26.07
N ALA A 120 -40.26 -2.63 -27.16
CA ALA A 120 -39.95 -3.99 -27.59
C ALA A 120 -38.96 -4.66 -26.61
N ASP A 121 -37.95 -3.91 -26.16
CA ASP A 121 -36.92 -4.40 -25.25
C ASP A 121 -37.48 -4.70 -23.84
N ILE A 122 -38.52 -3.99 -23.38
CA ILE A 122 -39.21 -4.27 -22.11
C ILE A 122 -40.01 -5.57 -22.17
N HIS A 123 -40.60 -5.91 -23.32
CA HIS A 123 -41.36 -7.16 -23.45
C HIS A 123 -40.46 -8.40 -23.50
N ASP A 124 -39.25 -8.26 -24.04
CA ASP A 124 -38.26 -9.34 -24.12
C ASP A 124 -37.37 -9.43 -22.87
N ALA A 125 -37.52 -8.47 -21.93
CA ALA A 125 -36.82 -8.50 -20.66
C ALA A 125 -37.39 -9.62 -19.78
N GLU A 126 -36.54 -10.59 -19.42
CA GLU A 126 -36.89 -11.60 -18.42
C GLU A 126 -37.29 -10.91 -17.11
N ALA A 127 -38.46 -11.28 -16.58
CA ALA A 127 -38.88 -10.82 -15.28
C ALA A 127 -37.84 -11.24 -14.24
N LEU A 128 -37.28 -10.27 -13.53
CA LEU A 128 -36.35 -10.56 -12.45
C LEU A 128 -37.05 -11.50 -11.45
N PRO A 129 -36.36 -12.54 -10.97
CA PRO A 129 -36.93 -13.43 -9.98
C PRO A 129 -37.39 -12.59 -8.78
N GLU A 130 -38.56 -12.92 -8.22
CA GLU A 130 -39.03 -12.28 -7.00
C GLU A 130 -37.97 -12.44 -5.92
N LEU A 131 -37.29 -11.34 -5.60
CA LEU A 131 -36.32 -11.28 -4.52
C LEU A 131 -37.10 -11.21 -3.20
N ASN A 132 -37.47 -12.38 -2.71
CA ASN A 132 -38.01 -12.55 -1.36
C ASN A 132 -36.87 -12.36 -0.36
N PHE A 133 -36.63 -11.11 0.04
CA PHE A 133 -35.73 -10.79 1.13
C PHE A 133 -36.44 -11.02 2.46
N ASP A 134 -36.26 -12.22 3.03
CA ASP A 134 -36.51 -12.43 4.46
C ASP A 134 -35.42 -11.69 5.23
N MET A 135 -35.74 -10.48 5.66
CA MET A 135 -34.81 -9.63 6.40
C MET A 135 -34.74 -10.02 7.89
N GLY A 136 -35.46 -11.06 8.30
CA GLY A 136 -35.50 -11.53 9.68
C GLY A 136 -35.92 -10.42 10.66
N ASN A 137 -35.42 -10.50 11.90
CA ASN A 137 -35.60 -9.44 12.86
C ASN A 137 -34.66 -8.26 12.55
N LEU A 138 -35.25 -7.13 12.16
CA LEU A 138 -34.58 -5.89 11.79
C LEU A 138 -34.24 -4.97 12.96
N ASP A 139 -34.38 -5.43 14.20
CA ASP A 139 -34.11 -4.63 15.41
C ASP A 139 -32.71 -3.98 15.40
N ALA A 140 -31.73 -4.60 14.73
CA ALA A 140 -30.37 -4.06 14.58
C ALA A 140 -30.21 -2.95 13.52
N LEU A 141 -31.20 -2.73 12.65
CA LEU A 141 -31.24 -1.62 11.67
C LEU A 141 -32.01 -0.40 12.19
N ASN A 142 -32.48 -0.42 13.43
CA ASN A 142 -32.96 0.80 14.10
C ASN A 142 -31.76 1.74 14.31
N PHE A 143 -31.51 2.63 13.35
CA PHE A 143 -30.50 3.69 13.44
C PHE A 143 -30.91 4.83 14.38
N PHE A 144 -32.19 4.88 14.75
CA PHE A 144 -32.62 5.65 15.90
C PHE A 144 -32.30 4.84 17.14
N ASP A 145 -31.04 4.92 17.51
CA ASP A 145 -30.63 4.57 18.84
C ASP A 145 -31.15 5.67 19.78
N ASP A 146 -32.42 5.56 20.15
CA ASP A 146 -32.98 6.31 21.29
C ASP A 146 -32.18 5.98 22.59
N ASN A 147 -31.29 4.99 22.52
CA ASN A 147 -30.34 4.57 23.55
C ASN A 147 -28.87 4.90 23.19
N ALA A 148 -28.56 5.78 22.23
CA ALA A 148 -27.17 6.19 21.90
C ALA A 148 -26.46 6.84 23.09
N PHE A 149 -27.25 7.29 24.06
CA PHE A 149 -26.81 7.86 25.32
C PHE A 149 -27.02 6.91 26.51
N ASN A 150 -27.41 5.65 26.27
CA ASN A 150 -27.55 4.64 27.30
C ASN A 150 -26.20 3.98 27.58
N ASN A 151 -25.50 4.53 28.58
CA ASN A 151 -24.17 4.12 29.01
C ASN A 151 -24.00 2.60 29.26
N GLN A 152 -25.07 1.84 29.53
CA GLN A 152 -24.95 0.40 29.76
C GLN A 152 -24.67 -0.40 28.49
N ILE A 153 -25.26 -0.02 27.35
CA ILE A 153 -25.13 -0.74 26.07
C ILE A 153 -23.78 -0.39 25.42
N VAL A 154 -23.43 0.90 25.45
CA VAL A 154 -22.13 1.42 24.97
C VAL A 154 -20.95 0.80 25.72
N LYS A 155 -21.02 0.66 27.05
CA LYS A 155 -19.97 -0.03 27.84
C LYS A 155 -19.81 -1.51 27.49
N HIS A 156 -20.90 -2.20 27.15
CA HIS A 156 -20.86 -3.63 26.86
C HIS A 156 -20.27 -3.90 25.46
N GLU A 157 -20.63 -3.11 24.46
CA GLU A 157 -20.08 -3.17 23.10
C GLU A 157 -18.58 -2.79 23.07
N LEU A 158 -18.19 -1.70 23.74
CA LEU A 158 -16.78 -1.26 23.82
C LEU A 158 -15.87 -2.31 24.47
N ASN A 159 -16.34 -3.00 25.51
CA ASN A 159 -15.62 -4.11 26.13
C ASN A 159 -15.41 -5.29 25.17
N LYS A 160 -16.35 -5.54 24.25
CA LYS A 160 -16.27 -6.63 23.27
C LYS A 160 -15.30 -6.33 22.12
N VAL A 161 -15.17 -5.07 21.75
CA VAL A 161 -14.27 -4.61 20.68
C VAL A 161 -12.83 -4.39 21.21
N MET A 162 -12.67 -3.83 22.42
CA MET A 162 -11.35 -3.62 23.03
C MET A 162 -10.69 -4.93 23.50
N ASN A 163 -11.47 -5.95 23.89
CA ASN A 163 -10.93 -7.24 24.35
C ASN A 163 -10.81 -8.30 23.24
N LYS A 164 -10.54 -7.92 21.98
CA LYS A 164 -10.21 -8.91 20.92
C LYS A 164 -8.85 -9.61 21.10
N GLY A 165 -8.13 -9.36 22.20
CA GLY A 165 -6.89 -10.06 22.57
C GLY A 165 -6.65 -10.21 24.07
N GLY A 166 -7.64 -9.93 24.92
CA GLY A 166 -7.53 -10.02 26.37
C GLY A 166 -7.85 -11.44 26.88
N LEU A 167 -6.99 -11.99 27.74
CA LEU A 167 -7.09 -13.33 28.30
C LEU A 167 -8.49 -13.63 28.86
N TYR A 168 -9.24 -14.47 28.16
CA TYR A 168 -10.61 -14.89 28.48
C TYR A 168 -10.74 -15.74 29.77
N ASN A 169 -9.63 -15.98 30.49
CA ASN A 169 -9.60 -16.76 31.72
C ASN A 169 -8.55 -16.23 32.72
N GLY A 170 -8.48 -14.90 32.88
CA GLY A 170 -7.68 -14.27 33.92
C GLY A 170 -8.16 -14.64 35.33
N VAL A 171 -7.22 -14.88 36.24
CA VAL A 171 -7.44 -15.31 37.63
C VAL A 171 -8.47 -14.41 38.31
N ASN A 172 -9.49 -15.01 38.92
CA ASN A 172 -10.58 -14.30 39.57
C ASN A 172 -10.05 -13.53 40.80
N LEU A 173 -9.82 -12.23 40.65
CA LEU A 173 -9.22 -11.36 41.68
C LEU A 173 -10.02 -11.37 42.99
N GLY A 174 -11.34 -11.66 42.94
CA GLY A 174 -12.17 -11.85 44.13
C GLY A 174 -11.75 -13.07 44.97
N ALA A 175 -11.37 -14.18 44.35
CA ALA A 175 -10.90 -15.37 45.06
C ALA A 175 -9.51 -15.16 45.69
N VAL A 176 -8.66 -14.35 45.04
CA VAL A 176 -7.36 -13.93 45.57
C VAL A 176 -7.54 -12.97 46.76
N PHE A 177 -8.51 -12.07 46.67
CA PHE A 177 -8.85 -11.11 47.73
C PHE A 177 -9.47 -11.79 48.97
N ASP A 178 -10.34 -12.79 48.81
CA ASP A 178 -10.91 -13.55 49.94
C ASP A 178 -9.85 -14.35 50.72
N LEU A 179 -8.80 -14.83 50.04
CA LEU A 179 -7.65 -15.50 50.67
C LEU A 179 -6.76 -14.54 51.47
N ILE A 180 -6.61 -13.30 50.99
CA ILE A 180 -5.73 -12.29 51.59
C ILE A 180 -6.45 -11.50 52.70
N SER A 181 -7.73 -11.17 52.53
CA SER A 181 -8.52 -10.32 53.43
C SER A 181 -8.85 -10.99 54.77
N ASN A 182 -9.08 -12.31 54.79
CA ASN A 182 -9.39 -13.04 56.02
C ASN A 182 -8.23 -13.06 57.04
N ASN A 183 -6.99 -12.81 56.61
CA ASN A 183 -5.81 -12.87 57.48
C ASN A 183 -5.25 -11.50 57.92
N LEU A 184 -5.70 -10.37 57.36
CA LEU A 184 -5.00 -9.09 57.59
C LEU A 184 -5.85 -7.90 58.10
N PHE A 185 -7.17 -7.83 57.90
CA PHE A 185 -7.95 -6.67 58.39
C PHE A 185 -9.36 -7.02 58.84
N LYS A 186 -9.59 -7.10 60.16
CA LYS A 186 -10.94 -7.25 60.74
C LYS A 186 -11.67 -5.91 60.76
N PHE A 187 -12.40 -5.57 59.71
CA PHE A 187 -13.36 -4.46 59.73
C PHE A 187 -14.76 -4.93 60.17
N LYS A 188 -15.29 -4.20 61.14
CA LYS A 188 -16.51 -4.50 61.91
C LYS A 188 -17.76 -4.15 61.09
N ASN A 189 -18.62 -5.15 60.94
CA ASN A 189 -19.87 -5.12 60.20
C ASN A 189 -20.87 -4.07 60.74
N LYS A 190 -21.51 -3.32 59.83
CA LYS A 190 -22.73 -2.55 60.12
C LYS A 190 -23.77 -2.85 59.03
N ASN A 191 -24.88 -3.41 59.48
CA ASN A 191 -26.03 -3.79 58.65
C ASN A 191 -26.65 -2.57 57.95
N HIS A 192 -26.82 -2.65 56.64
CA HIS A 192 -27.85 -1.90 55.92
C HIS A 192 -28.65 -2.84 55.02
N ASP A 193 -29.95 -2.82 55.27
CA ASP A 193 -31.11 -3.25 54.50
C ASP A 193 -30.92 -4.08 53.22
N LYS A 194 -31.38 -5.33 53.27
CA LYS A 194 -31.46 -6.24 52.13
C LYS A 194 -32.75 -5.99 51.35
N ASN A 195 -32.84 -4.87 50.64
CA ASN A 195 -33.77 -4.67 49.51
C ASN A 195 -33.50 -3.34 48.80
N LYS A 196 -32.36 -3.25 48.14
CA LYS A 196 -32.18 -2.50 46.89
C LYS A 196 -31.17 -3.31 46.08
N ARG A 197 -31.55 -3.71 44.86
CA ARG A 197 -30.56 -4.08 43.85
C ARG A 197 -29.81 -2.80 43.53
N VAL A 198 -28.81 -2.48 44.35
CA VAL A 198 -27.77 -1.53 43.98
C VAL A 198 -27.15 -2.19 42.76
N LYS A 199 -27.33 -1.59 41.58
CA LYS A 199 -26.49 -1.92 40.44
C LYS A 199 -25.07 -1.73 40.99
N HIS A 200 -24.32 -2.81 41.16
CA HIS A 200 -22.88 -2.71 41.33
C HIS A 200 -22.35 -2.24 39.97
N GLU A 201 -22.53 -0.96 39.69
CA GLU A 201 -21.72 -0.26 38.72
C GLU A 201 -20.31 -0.37 39.28
N LYS A 202 -19.40 -0.97 38.50
CA LYS A 202 -17.98 -1.03 38.84
C LYS A 202 -17.58 0.38 39.33
N PRO A 203 -16.98 0.53 40.53
CA PRO A 203 -16.49 1.82 40.97
C PRO A 203 -15.65 2.41 39.85
N ILE A 204 -15.90 3.67 39.47
CA ILE A 204 -15.09 4.34 38.46
C ILE A 204 -13.69 4.41 39.03
N GLU A 205 -12.74 3.75 38.37
CA GLU A 205 -11.34 3.75 38.78
C GLU A 205 -10.65 4.98 38.18
N ILE A 206 -9.57 5.44 38.81
CA ILE A 206 -8.78 6.56 38.28
C ILE A 206 -8.30 6.27 36.85
N LEU A 207 -8.01 5.00 36.55
CA LEU A 207 -7.59 4.52 35.23
C LEU A 207 -8.69 4.54 34.17
N ASP A 208 -9.97 4.63 34.58
CA ASP A 208 -11.07 4.83 33.63
C ASP A 208 -11.11 6.29 33.11
N VAL A 209 -10.47 7.22 33.82
CA VAL A 209 -10.43 8.66 33.49
C VAL A 209 -9.06 9.09 32.96
N TYR A 210 -7.96 8.61 33.57
CA TYR A 210 -6.60 9.00 33.23
C TYR A 210 -5.69 7.79 33.00
N SER A 211 -4.93 7.82 31.90
CA SER A 211 -3.86 6.85 31.64
C SER A 211 -2.67 6.99 32.61
N HIS A 212 -1.83 5.96 32.72
CA HIS A 212 -0.59 6.01 33.50
C HIS A 212 0.35 7.16 33.08
N ALA A 213 0.44 7.45 31.78
CA ALA A 213 1.27 8.53 31.27
C ALA A 213 0.74 9.91 31.71
N THR A 214 -0.56 10.14 31.54
CA THR A 214 -1.20 11.39 31.97
C THR A 214 -1.11 11.60 33.48
N LEU A 215 -1.22 10.54 34.28
CA LEU A 215 -1.02 10.63 35.74
C LEU A 215 0.44 10.96 36.09
N SER A 216 1.39 10.37 35.36
CA SER A 216 2.82 10.68 35.51
C SER A 216 3.09 12.16 35.29
N ASP A 217 2.54 12.72 34.22
CA ASP A 217 2.73 14.11 33.82
C ASP A 217 2.06 15.10 34.79
N ILE A 218 0.77 14.88 35.10
CA ILE A 218 -0.01 15.78 35.97
C ILE A 218 0.56 15.78 37.39
N CYS A 219 0.90 14.59 37.92
CA CYS A 219 1.32 14.44 39.31
C CYS A 219 2.84 14.52 39.50
N ASN A 220 3.60 14.60 38.42
CA ASN A 220 5.06 14.58 38.39
C ASN A 220 5.65 13.36 39.15
N ILE A 221 5.06 12.18 38.92
CA ILE A 221 5.48 10.90 39.50
C ILE A 221 6.07 10.04 38.38
N PRO A 222 7.25 9.42 38.54
CA PRO A 222 7.80 8.52 37.53
C PRO A 222 6.83 7.39 37.16
N VAL A 223 6.69 7.07 35.87
CA VAL A 223 5.74 6.06 35.34
C VAL A 223 5.81 4.72 36.11
N SER A 224 7.01 4.29 36.51
CA SER A 224 7.25 3.06 37.27
C SER A 224 6.61 3.05 38.67
N LYS A 225 6.26 4.22 39.22
CA LYS A 225 5.64 4.39 40.54
C LYS A 225 4.17 4.79 40.47
N VAL A 226 3.60 4.93 39.27
CA VAL A 226 2.19 5.34 39.08
C VAL A 226 1.24 4.28 39.64
N GLU A 227 1.55 2.99 39.45
CA GLU A 227 0.73 1.90 40.00
C GLU A 227 0.65 1.95 41.54
N LEU A 228 1.79 2.24 42.19
CA LEU A 228 1.85 2.40 43.65
C LEU A 228 1.08 3.65 44.12
N PHE A 229 1.07 4.69 43.31
CA PHE A 229 0.33 5.91 43.60
C PHE A 229 -1.19 5.70 43.48
N ILE A 230 -1.65 4.92 42.49
CA ILE A 230 -3.06 4.55 42.34
C ILE A 230 -3.51 3.75 43.56
N ALA A 231 -2.76 2.72 43.95
CA ALA A 231 -3.05 1.93 45.14
C ALA A 231 -3.09 2.78 46.43
N PHE A 232 -2.22 3.80 46.54
CA PHE A 232 -2.20 4.74 47.66
C PHE A 232 -3.47 5.60 47.74
N ILE A 233 -3.97 6.06 46.60
CA ILE A 233 -5.19 6.87 46.55
C ILE A 233 -6.42 6.00 46.82
N GLU A 234 -6.50 4.81 46.23
CA GLU A 234 -7.59 3.87 46.44
C GLU A 234 -7.72 3.46 47.91
N ALA A 235 -6.61 3.24 48.61
CA ALA A 235 -6.60 2.95 50.04
C ALA A 235 -7.13 4.11 50.91
N LYS A 236 -6.99 5.36 50.45
CA LYS A 236 -7.53 6.54 51.14
C LYS A 236 -9.02 6.80 50.84
N GLY A 237 -9.52 6.22 49.75
CA GLY A 237 -10.87 6.45 49.24
C GLY A 237 -10.97 7.79 48.51
N VAL A 238 -11.42 7.75 47.26
CA VAL A 238 -11.81 8.93 46.47
C VAL A 238 -13.32 9.04 46.53
N LYS A 239 -13.84 10.27 46.66
CA LYS A 239 -15.29 10.49 46.60
C LYS A 239 -15.77 10.29 45.16
N ASP A 240 -16.80 9.47 44.97
CA ASP A 240 -17.36 9.13 43.65
C ASP A 240 -17.72 10.38 42.81
N ASP A 241 -18.15 11.46 43.47
CA ASP A 241 -18.50 12.72 42.80
C ASP A 241 -17.34 13.37 42.06
N LEU A 242 -16.08 13.12 42.45
CA LEU A 242 -14.90 13.69 41.78
C LEU A 242 -14.68 13.10 40.39
N TYR A 243 -15.17 11.89 40.10
CA TYR A 243 -15.02 11.25 38.79
C TYR A 243 -15.99 11.79 37.72
N LYS A 244 -16.90 12.70 38.08
CA LYS A 244 -17.81 13.34 37.12
C LYS A 244 -17.03 14.30 36.22
N PRO A 245 -17.28 14.34 34.89
CA PRO A 245 -16.57 15.23 33.97
C PRO A 245 -16.61 16.71 34.37
N GLU A 246 -17.73 17.15 34.95
CA GLU A 246 -17.91 18.52 35.46
C GLU A 246 -16.93 18.91 36.58
N ASN A 247 -16.37 17.91 37.28
CA ASN A 247 -15.45 18.07 38.41
C ASN A 247 -13.98 17.80 38.03
N GLU A 248 -13.63 17.75 36.75
CA GLU A 248 -12.29 17.41 36.27
C GLU A 248 -11.19 18.25 36.93
N VAL A 249 -11.38 19.58 37.01
CA VAL A 249 -10.40 20.49 37.63
C VAL A 249 -10.21 20.18 39.12
N TYR A 250 -11.29 19.80 39.83
CA TYR A 250 -11.23 19.44 41.24
C TYR A 250 -10.57 18.07 41.46
N LEU A 251 -10.79 17.12 40.55
CA LEU A 251 -10.11 15.83 40.57
C LEU A 251 -8.61 16.00 40.32
N ILE A 252 -8.20 16.84 39.36
CA ILE A 252 -6.79 17.16 39.11
C ILE A 252 -6.15 17.79 40.36
N ASP A 253 -6.79 18.78 40.99
CA ASP A 253 -6.24 19.40 42.21
C ASP A 253 -6.13 18.38 43.37
N PHE A 254 -7.12 17.50 43.52
CA PHE A 254 -7.05 16.40 44.50
C PHE A 254 -5.86 15.47 44.21
N LEU A 255 -5.67 15.03 42.97
CA LEU A 255 -4.58 14.14 42.56
C LEU A 255 -3.20 14.79 42.81
N VAL A 256 -3.03 16.05 42.43
CA VAL A 256 -1.80 16.82 42.65
C VAL A 256 -1.49 16.99 44.14
N ASN A 257 -2.51 17.17 44.98
CA ASN A 257 -2.31 17.29 46.43
C ASN A 257 -1.99 15.94 47.09
N GLN A 258 -2.58 14.83 46.60
CA GLN A 258 -2.21 13.49 47.06
C GLN A 258 -0.81 13.10 46.59
N SER A 259 -0.38 13.50 45.39
CA SER A 259 0.97 13.18 44.88
C SER A 259 2.05 13.78 45.76
N LYS A 260 1.89 15.03 46.21
CA LYS A 260 2.78 15.67 47.20
C LYS A 260 2.85 14.88 48.50
N THR A 261 1.74 14.29 48.94
CA THR A 261 1.69 13.48 50.17
C THR A 261 2.38 12.12 49.96
N PHE A 262 2.15 11.50 48.80
CA PHE A 262 2.78 10.24 48.41
C PHE A 262 4.31 10.37 48.28
N LEU A 263 4.79 11.43 47.64
CA LEU A 263 6.22 11.70 47.49
C LEU A 263 6.92 11.98 48.83
N LYS A 264 6.21 12.60 49.80
CA LYS A 264 6.72 12.81 51.16
C LYS A 264 6.80 11.52 51.99
N LEU A 265 5.84 10.61 51.82
CA LEU A 265 5.81 9.33 52.56
C LEU A 265 6.91 8.38 52.11
N ASN A 266 7.31 8.46 50.85
CA ASN A 266 8.28 7.52 50.28
C ASN A 266 9.74 7.99 50.37
N ASN A 267 10.05 9.27 50.64
CA ASN A 267 11.43 9.77 50.63
C ASN A 267 12.25 9.33 49.39
N ILE A 268 11.58 9.11 48.26
CA ILE A 268 12.26 8.77 47.00
C ILE A 268 12.38 10.06 46.20
N LYS A 269 13.36 10.89 46.59
CA LYS A 269 14.05 11.71 45.60
C LYS A 269 15.05 10.76 44.93
N ASP A 270 14.81 10.52 43.64
CA ASP A 270 15.66 9.83 42.66
C ASP A 270 16.49 8.63 43.18
#